data_AF-A0A537AAG2-F1
#
_entry.id   AF-A0A537AAG2-F1
#
_cell.length_a   1.000
_cell.length_b   1.000
_cell.length_c   1.000
_cell.angle_alpha   90.00
_cell.angle_beta   90.00
_cell.angle_gamma   90.00
#
_symmetry.space_group_name_H-M   'P 1'
#
loop_
_entity.id
_entity.type
_entity.pdbx_description
1 polymer ?
#
loop_
_entity_poly.entity_id
_entity_poly.type
_entity_poly.pdbx_seq_one_letter_code
_entity_poly.pdbx_strand_id
1 'polypeptide(L)' 'YVGMPNILAGERLVPELLQDQATPANLAGALLTLLRDTAAQHRQVERFREFHQLLRQNTAEKAADAVLSVLK' A
#
# COMPACT_ATOMS: atom_id res chain seq x y z
N TYR A 1 -7.29 -7.30 5.49
CA TYR A 1 -6.63 -6.01 5.22
C TYR A 1 -7.64 -5.09 4.60
N VAL A 2 -7.61 -3.80 4.93
CA VAL A 2 -8.48 -2.78 4.32
C VAL A 2 -7.66 -1.81 3.47
N GLY A 3 -6.42 -1.51 3.87
CA GLY A 3 -5.55 -0.60 3.13
C GLY A 3 -4.89 -1.30 1.94
N MET A 4 -4.82 -0.59 0.81
CA MET A 4 -4.11 -1.03 -0.40
C MET A 4 -2.69 -1.58 -0.11
N PRO A 5 -1.86 -0.97 0.76
CA PRO A 5 -0.52 -1.50 1.06
C PRO A 5 -0.49 -2.96 1.52
N ASN A 6 -1.38 -3.33 2.45
CA ASN A 6 -1.42 -4.69 3.00
C ASN A 6 -2.14 -5.67 2.07
N ILE A 7 -3.15 -5.19 1.33
CA ILE A 7 -3.83 -6.01 0.31
C ILE A 7 -2.82 -6.43 -0.77
N LEU A 8 -2.01 -5.49 -1.28
CA LEU A 8 -0.97 -5.77 -2.28
C LEU A 8 0.16 -6.62 -1.71
N ALA A 9 0.48 -6.46 -0.43
CA ALA A 9 1.52 -7.25 0.22
C ALA A 9 1.09 -8.70 0.45
N GLY A 10 -0.21 -8.97 0.61
CA GLY A 10 -0.71 -10.26 1.09
C GLY A 10 -0.41 -10.51 2.58
N GLU A 11 0.15 -9.52 3.26
CA GLU A 11 0.55 -9.57 4.66
C GLU A 11 0.35 -8.20 5.33
N ARG A 12 0.49 -8.14 6.66
CA ARG A 12 0.44 -6.87 7.40
C ARG A 12 1.80 -6.16 7.29
N LEU A 13 2.00 -5.47 6.18
CA LEU A 13 3.17 -4.62 5.92
C LEU A 13 3.19 -3.35 6.76
N VAL A 14 2.02 -2.73 6.98
CA VAL A 14 1.84 -1.53 7.81
C VAL A 14 0.70 -1.70 8.82
N PRO A 15 0.73 -1.03 9.97
CA PRO A 15 -0.40 -1.00 10.91
C PRO A 15 -1.65 -0.40 10.26
N GLU A 16 -2.81 -1.06 10.43
CA GLU A 16 -4.13 -0.54 10.05
C GLU A 16 -4.90 -0.15 11.31
N LEU A 17 -4.74 1.09 11.75
CA LEU A 17 -5.47 1.66 12.88
C LEU A 17 -6.77 2.27 12.36
N LEU A 18 -7.88 1.55 12.51
CA LEU A 18 -9.19 1.93 11.97
C LEU A 18 -10.16 2.34 13.07
N GLN A 19 -11.04 3.30 12.76
CA GLN A 19 -12.11 3.77 13.64
C GLN A 19 -11.56 4.14 15.03
N ASP A 20 -12.08 3.52 16.10
CA ASP A 20 -11.69 3.78 17.48
C ASP A 20 -10.21 3.46 17.77
N GLN A 21 -9.52 2.72 16.90
CA GLN A 21 -8.08 2.47 17.03
C GLN A 21 -7.23 3.62 16.51
N ALA A 22 -7.76 4.54 15.71
CA ALA A 22 -7.04 5.69 15.13
C ALA A 22 -6.86 6.84 16.15
N THR A 23 -6.45 6.51 17.37
CA THR A 23 -6.19 7.49 18.43
C THR A 23 -4.79 8.09 18.28
N PRO A 24 -4.56 9.32 18.79
CA PRO A 24 -3.23 9.93 18.77
C PRO A 24 -2.15 9.06 19.42
N ALA A 25 -2.47 8.39 20.54
CA ALA A 25 -1.54 7.52 21.24
C ALA A 25 -1.14 6.29 20.39
N ASN A 26 -2.11 5.65 19.73
CA ASN A 26 -1.85 4.49 18.88
C ASN A 26 -1.05 4.87 17.64
N LEU A 27 -1.38 6.01 17.01
CA LEU A 27 -0.65 6.55 15.86
C LEU A 27 0.81 6.87 16.23
N ALA A 28 1.01 7.60 17.33
CA ALA A 28 2.34 7.95 17.82
C ALA A 28 3.15 6.70 18.17
N GLY A 29 2.56 5.72 18.85
CA GLY A 29 3.22 4.45 19.17
C GLY A 29 3.65 3.68 17.91
N ALA A 30 2.75 3.55 16.93
CA ALA A 30 3.04 2.88 15.67
C ALA A 30 4.18 3.57 14.88
N LEU A 31 4.14 4.91 14.81
CA LEU A 31 5.18 5.69 14.15
C LEU A 31 6.51 5.60 14.89
N LEU A 32 6.53 5.67 16.22
CA LEU A 32 7.76 5.54 17.01
C LEU A 32 8.39 4.16 16.87
N THR A 33 7.59 3.09 16.84
CA THR A 33 8.08 1.74 16.56
C THR A 33 8.72 1.67 15.18
N LEU A 34 8.04 2.17 14.15
CA LEU A 34 8.60 2.22 12.80
C LEU A 34 9.87 3.06 12.76
N LEU A 35 9.92 4.22 13.42
CA LEU A 35 11.08 5.12 13.46
C LEU A 35 12.31 4.48 14.11
N ARG A 36 12.11 3.56 15.06
CA ARG A 36 13.19 2.87 15.78
C ARG A 36 13.66 1.60 15.10
N ASP A 37 12.82 0.94 14.31
CA ASP A 37 13.17 -0.27 13.57
C ASP A 37 13.58 0.07 12.13
N THR A 38 14.87 0.34 11.93
CA THR A 38 15.45 0.64 10.62
C THR A 38 15.24 -0.49 9.61
N ALA A 39 15.23 -1.75 10.05
CA ALA A 39 15.00 -2.88 9.15
C ALA A 39 13.55 -2.91 8.67
N ALA A 40 12.58 -2.63 9.54
CA ALA A 40 11.18 -2.48 9.15
C ALA A 40 10.96 -1.31 8.19
N GLN A 41 11.63 -0.17 8.40
CA GLN A 41 11.58 0.96 7.48
C GLN A 41 12.04 0.58 6.08
N HIS A 42 13.22 -0.04 5.97
CA HIS A 42 13.77 -0.46 4.69
C HIS A 42 12.84 -1.45 3.99
N ARG A 43 12.33 -2.45 4.71
CA ARG A 43 11.34 -3.40 4.15
C ARG A 43 10.10 -2.68 3.62
N GLN A 44 9.56 -1.72 4.37
CA GLN A 44 8.37 -0.97 3.96
C GLN A 44 8.63 -0.11 2.71
N VAL A 45 9.78 0.56 2.63
CA VAL A 45 10.17 1.38 1.47
C VAL A 45 10.38 0.52 0.22
N GLU A 46 11.12 -0.57 0.32
CA GLU A 46 11.36 -1.48 -0.81
C GLU A 46 10.05 -2.08 -1.31
N ARG A 47 9.19 -2.53 -0.40
CA ARG A 47 7.90 -3.11 -0.79
C ARG A 47 6.98 -2.10 -1.48
N PHE A 48 7.00 -0.84 -1.04
CA PHE A 48 6.27 0.24 -1.73
C PHE A 48 6.85 0.56 -3.10
N ARG A 49 8.18 0.49 -3.27
CA ARG A 49 8.84 0.65 -4.57
C ARG A 49 8.42 -0.44 -5.55
N GLU A 50 8.37 -1.69 -5.10
CA GLU A 50 7.87 -2.82 -5.90
C GLU A 50 6.41 -2.60 -6.33
N PHE A 51 5.55 -2.17 -5.40
CA PHE A 51 4.15 -1.86 -5.74
C PHE A 51 4.02 -0.73 -6.76
N HIS A 52 4.82 0.33 -6.61
CA HIS A 52 4.81 1.43 -7.57
C HIS A 52 5.15 0.94 -8.99
N GLN A 53 6.18 0.10 -9.11
CA GLN A 53 6.56 -0.48 -10.40
C GLN A 53 5.50 -1.44 -10.95
N LEU A 54 4.94 -2.30 -10.09
CA LEU A 54 3.88 -3.23 -10.45
C LEU A 54 2.64 -2.51 -10.99
N LEU A 55 2.22 -1.42 -10.34
CA LEU A 55 1.01 -0.67 -10.68
C LEU A 55 1.20 0.33 -11.83
N ARG A 56 2.44 0.58 -12.26
CA ARG A 56 2.75 1.46 -13.39
C ARG A 56 2.42 0.76 -14.71
N GLN A 57 1.13 0.74 -15.06
CA GLN A 57 0.58 -0.13 -16.10
C GLN A 57 -0.07 0.61 -17.28
N ASN A 58 0.35 1.85 -17.61
CA ASN A 58 -0.18 2.58 -18.79
C ASN A 58 -1.73 2.54 -18.85
N THR A 59 -2.34 2.96 -17.74
CA THR A 59 -3.77 2.71 -17.45
C THR A 59 -4.68 3.29 -18.53
N ALA A 60 -4.33 4.43 -19.12
CA ALA A 60 -5.12 5.06 -20.17
C ALA A 60 -5.16 4.20 -21.44
N GLU A 61 -4.01 3.72 -21.90
CA GLU A 61 -3.92 2.85 -23.07
C GLU A 61 -4.67 1.55 -22.84
N LYS A 62 -4.45 0.90 -21.69
CA LYS A 62 -5.14 -0.35 -21.36
C LYS A 62 -6.67 -0.19 -21.26
N ALA A 63 -7.13 0.94 -20.72
CA ALA A 63 -8.56 1.23 -20.65
C ALA A 63 -9.15 1.45 -22.04
N ALA A 64 -8.46 2.19 -22.92
CA ALA A 64 -8.89 2.37 -24.30
C ALA A 64 -8.98 1.03 -25.05
N ASP A 65 -7.95 0.19 -24.93
CA ASP A 65 -7.92 -1.15 -25.54
C ASP A 65 -9.09 -2.02 -25.05
N ALA A 66 -9.39 -1.98 -23.75
CA ALA A 66 -10.51 -2.74 -23.18
C ALA A 66 -11.86 -2.26 -23.72
N VAL A 67 -12.07 -0.94 -23.84
CA VAL A 67 -13.32 -0.39 -24.41
C VAL A 67 -13.46 -0.73 -25.89
N LEU A 68 -12.38 -0.62 -26.67
CA LEU A 68 -12.39 -1.00 -28.09
C LEU A 68 -12.68 -2.50 -28.29
N SER A 69 -12.27 -3.35 -27.34
CA SER A 69 -12.50 -4.80 -27.42
C SER A 69 -13.96 -5.21 -27.32
N VAL A 70 -14.80 -4.42 -26.65
CA VAL A 70 -16.24 -4.71 -26.45
C VAL A 70 -17.16 -4.04 -27.49
N LEU A 71 -16.62 -3.17 -28.35
CA LEU A 71 -17.35 -2.53 -29.45
C LEU A 71 -17.25 -3.30 -30.78
N LYS A 72 -16.48 -4.40 -30.80
CA LYS A 72 -16.46 -5.37 -31.90
C LYS A 72 -17.61 -6.35 -31.76
#